data_AF-A0A927QM83-F1
#
_entry.id   AF-A0A927QM83-F1
#
_cell.length_a   1.000
_cell.length_b   1.000
_cell.length_c   1.000
_cell.angle_alpha   90.00
_cell.angle_beta   90.00
_cell.angle_gamma   90.00
#
_symmetry.space_group_name_H-M   'P 1'
#
loop_
_entity.id
_entity.type
_entity.pdbx_description
1 polymer ?
#
loop_
_entity_poly.entity_id
_entity_poly.type
_entity_poly.pdbx_seq_one_letter_code
_entity_poly.pdbx_strand_id
1 'polypeptide(L)'
;MKRVIIINCILLHFFANAQKTNIKDPFNFKITEVKGDLNNDKLDDKVIVVQDTINEFGPFKLEIFFANSKGDYKSMATSTKIIAPKFPNGRDGFLSGNSLENITIKKNILIVNYGLLRGHLEHKFRFQNGNFELIGYSAAYLDNPEIIRIIDFNLSTGIRIEKLGKVGSDEVKIKPTKKIVIRPLPKIEDVEPFENDLY
;
A
#
# COMPACT_ATOMS: atom_id res chain seq x y z
N MET A 1 61.44 17.88 -50.68
CA MET A 1 61.29 16.53 -50.10
C MET A 1 60.67 16.65 -48.72
N LYS A 2 59.57 15.91 -48.54
CA LYS A 2 58.96 15.38 -47.31
C LYS A 2 58.66 16.33 -46.13
N ARG A 3 57.35 16.56 -46.01
CA ARG A 3 56.56 17.06 -44.88
C ARG A 3 56.87 16.29 -43.59
N VAL A 4 56.92 16.99 -42.45
CA VAL A 4 56.56 16.43 -41.14
C VAL A 4 55.70 17.44 -40.39
N ILE A 5 54.46 17.03 -40.13
CA ILE A 5 53.43 17.70 -39.34
C ILE A 5 53.61 17.22 -37.90
N ILE A 6 53.61 18.10 -36.90
CA ILE A 6 53.25 17.73 -35.53
C ILE A 6 52.35 18.83 -34.96
N ILE A 7 51.05 18.57 -35.00
CA ILE A 7 50.01 19.30 -34.28
C ILE A 7 50.04 18.79 -32.84
N ASN A 8 50.37 19.67 -31.89
CA ASN A 8 50.31 19.39 -30.46
C ASN A 8 48.86 19.62 -29.98
N CYS A 9 48.00 18.60 -30.10
CA CYS A 9 46.68 18.61 -29.47
C CYS A 9 46.83 18.27 -27.98
N ILE A 10 46.86 19.28 -27.12
CA ILE A 10 46.72 19.11 -25.67
C ILE A 10 45.27 18.72 -25.39
N LEU A 11 45.01 17.41 -25.27
CA LEU A 11 43.78 16.85 -24.76
C LEU A 11 43.71 17.07 -23.24
N LEU A 12 43.13 18.20 -22.84
CA LEU A 12 42.62 18.41 -21.47
C LEU A 12 41.51 17.39 -21.21
N HIS A 13 41.87 16.28 -20.56
CA HIS A 13 40.90 15.34 -20.00
C HIS A 13 40.27 16.01 -18.78
N PHE A 14 39.13 16.67 -18.98
CA PHE A 14 38.22 17.01 -17.89
C PHE A 14 37.66 15.70 -17.33
N PHE A 15 38.29 15.18 -16.26
CA PHE A 15 37.63 14.22 -15.39
C PHE A 15 36.53 14.95 -14.63
N ALA A 16 35.35 15.04 -15.25
CA ALA A 16 34.13 15.40 -14.55
C ALA A 16 33.82 14.29 -13.54
N ASN A 17 34.28 14.47 -12.31
CA ASN A 17 33.77 13.71 -11.18
C ASN A 17 32.32 14.16 -10.96
N ALA A 18 31.37 13.50 -11.62
CA ALA A 18 29.99 13.54 -11.22
C ALA A 18 29.93 12.98 -9.79
N GLN A 19 29.94 13.86 -8.79
CA GLN A 19 29.64 13.44 -7.43
C GLN A 19 28.24 12.84 -7.47
N LYS A 20 28.19 11.52 -7.29
CA LYS A 20 26.95 10.79 -7.07
C LYS A 20 26.38 11.37 -5.78
N THR A 21 25.51 12.36 -5.90
CA THR A 21 24.79 12.90 -4.75
C THR A 21 24.07 11.70 -4.13
N ASN A 22 24.45 11.36 -2.89
CA ASN A 22 23.66 10.43 -2.08
C ASN A 22 22.34 11.15 -1.80
N ILE A 23 21.41 11.08 -2.75
CA ILE A 23 20.04 11.52 -2.54
C ILE A 23 19.52 10.59 -1.45
N LYS A 24 19.47 11.09 -0.23
CA LYS A 24 18.93 10.38 0.93
C LYS A 24 17.50 9.95 0.56
N ASP A 25 17.16 8.68 0.78
CA ASP A 25 15.79 8.19 0.56
C ASP A 25 14.82 9.13 1.30
N PRO A 26 13.91 9.80 0.59
CA PRO A 26 13.02 10.76 1.22
C PRO A 26 12.05 10.08 2.19
N PHE A 27 11.76 8.77 2.01
CA PHE A 27 10.96 7.97 2.92
C PHE A 27 11.76 7.52 4.16
N ASN A 28 12.08 8.46 5.05
CA ASN A 28 12.94 8.21 6.21
C ASN A 28 12.23 8.36 7.56
N PHE A 29 10.94 8.71 7.58
CA PHE A 29 10.17 8.82 8.81
C PHE A 29 9.31 7.58 9.03
N LYS A 30 9.62 6.77 10.06
CA LYS A 30 8.86 5.54 10.36
C LYS A 30 7.52 5.88 11.03
N ILE A 31 6.44 5.42 10.44
CA ILE A 31 5.06 5.57 10.93
C ILE A 31 4.68 4.39 11.82
N THR A 32 4.88 3.17 11.31
CA THR A 32 4.57 1.95 12.06
C THR A 32 5.42 0.78 11.58
N GLU A 33 5.54 -0.23 12.41
CA GLU A 33 6.20 -1.50 12.13
C GLU A 33 5.40 -2.61 12.81
N VAL A 34 5.08 -3.65 12.07
CA VAL A 34 4.45 -4.86 12.60
C VAL A 34 5.22 -6.10 12.18
N LYS A 35 5.15 -7.12 13.03
CA LYS A 35 5.80 -8.41 12.79
C LYS A 35 4.81 -9.56 12.88
N GLY A 36 5.08 -10.61 12.14
CA GLY A 36 4.32 -11.84 12.15
C GLY A 36 4.55 -12.63 10.86
N ASP A 37 4.35 -13.93 10.95
CA ASP A 37 4.53 -14.86 9.83
C ASP A 37 3.51 -14.63 8.70
N LEU A 38 3.98 -14.15 7.54
CA LEU A 38 3.17 -13.86 6.34
C LEU A 38 3.21 -14.97 5.29
N ASN A 39 4.27 -15.78 5.28
CA ASN A 39 4.52 -16.81 4.27
C ASN A 39 4.37 -18.26 4.79
N ASN A 40 3.97 -18.40 6.05
CA ASN A 40 3.79 -19.64 6.80
C ASN A 40 5.07 -20.48 6.97
N ASP A 41 6.23 -19.84 7.11
CA ASP A 41 7.52 -20.49 7.39
C ASP A 41 7.89 -20.52 8.89
N LYS A 42 7.02 -19.99 9.75
CA LYS A 42 7.18 -19.86 11.21
C LYS A 42 8.27 -18.86 11.64
N LEU A 43 8.73 -17.99 10.74
CA LEU A 43 9.58 -16.85 11.06
C LEU A 43 8.74 -15.58 11.08
N ASP A 44 9.08 -14.66 11.98
CA ASP A 44 8.40 -13.37 12.06
C ASP A 44 8.88 -12.45 10.94
N ASP A 45 8.06 -12.35 9.89
CA ASP A 45 8.23 -11.37 8.83
C ASP A 45 7.94 -9.96 9.34
N LYS A 46 8.31 -8.94 8.57
CA LYS A 46 8.23 -7.54 8.97
C LYS A 46 7.54 -6.69 7.91
N VAL A 47 6.60 -5.86 8.34
CA VAL A 47 5.97 -4.82 7.51
C VAL A 47 6.23 -3.46 8.14
N ILE A 48 6.73 -2.51 7.35
CA ILE A 48 7.03 -1.16 7.78
C ILE A 48 6.25 -0.18 6.92
N VAL A 49 5.72 0.87 7.55
CA VAL A 49 5.26 2.07 6.84
C VAL A 49 6.20 3.21 7.17
N VAL A 50 6.71 3.85 6.13
CA VAL A 50 7.53 5.05 6.20
C VAL A 50 6.88 6.19 5.41
N GLN A 51 7.21 7.42 5.75
CA GLN A 51 6.67 8.63 5.12
C GLN A 51 7.80 9.49 4.57
N ASP A 52 7.57 10.08 3.40
CA ASP A 52 8.31 11.23 2.91
C ASP A 52 7.71 12.50 3.53
N THR A 53 8.33 13.02 4.58
CA THR A 53 7.86 14.21 5.29
C THR A 53 8.28 15.53 4.64
N ILE A 54 9.10 15.49 3.58
CA ILE A 54 9.60 16.67 2.88
C ILE A 54 8.66 17.02 1.73
N ASN A 55 8.16 16.01 1.01
CA ASN A 55 7.18 16.20 -0.04
C ASN A 55 5.89 16.87 0.47
N GLU A 56 5.30 17.74 -0.35
CA GLU A 56 4.11 18.52 0.01
C GLU A 56 2.88 17.65 0.28
N PHE A 57 2.75 16.52 -0.40
CA PHE A 57 1.63 15.58 -0.23
C PHE A 57 1.84 14.64 0.97
N GLY A 58 3.08 14.52 1.45
CA GLY A 58 3.45 13.61 2.53
C GLY A 58 3.10 12.14 2.22
N PRO A 59 3.56 11.57 1.09
CA PRO A 59 3.20 10.21 0.68
C PRO A 59 3.79 9.16 1.62
N PHE A 60 3.13 8.01 1.69
CA PHE A 60 3.58 6.86 2.46
C PHE A 60 4.15 5.79 1.52
N LYS A 61 5.05 4.97 2.08
CA LYS A 61 5.57 3.76 1.45
C LYS A 61 5.44 2.61 2.44
N LEU A 62 4.74 1.57 2.03
CA LEU A 62 4.64 0.29 2.73
C LEU A 62 5.69 -0.65 2.17
N GLU A 63 6.47 -1.28 3.05
CA GLU A 63 7.51 -2.24 2.69
C GLU A 63 7.30 -3.55 3.46
N ILE A 64 7.34 -4.67 2.74
CA ILE A 64 7.21 -6.01 3.31
C ILE A 64 8.53 -6.75 3.15
N PHE A 65 8.99 -7.37 4.23
CA PHE A 65 10.22 -8.13 4.27
C PHE A 65 9.98 -9.51 4.87
N PHE A 66 10.50 -10.54 4.20
CA PHE A 66 10.56 -11.87 4.78
C PHE A 66 11.80 -12.06 5.63
N ALA A 67 11.61 -12.65 6.79
CA ALA A 67 12.72 -13.11 7.60
C ALA A 67 13.40 -14.30 6.93
N ASN A 68 14.67 -14.50 7.24
CA ASN A 68 15.39 -15.71 6.87
C ASN A 68 15.94 -16.42 8.11
N SER A 69 16.39 -17.66 7.94
CA SER A 69 16.89 -18.49 9.03
C SER A 69 18.18 -17.95 9.69
N LYS A 70 18.83 -16.94 9.11
CA LYS A 70 20.01 -16.28 9.66
C LYS A 70 19.66 -15.04 10.50
N GLY A 71 18.37 -14.66 10.54
CA GLY A 71 17.89 -13.48 11.25
C GLY A 71 17.91 -12.20 10.40
N ASP A 72 18.28 -12.26 9.12
CA ASP A 72 18.19 -11.12 8.22
C ASP A 72 16.82 -11.04 7.52
N TYR A 73 16.56 -9.92 6.87
CA TYR A 73 15.33 -9.64 6.15
C TYR A 73 15.58 -9.47 4.65
N LYS A 74 14.73 -10.06 3.82
CA LYS A 74 14.70 -9.88 2.36
C LYS A 74 13.46 -9.09 1.96
N SER A 75 13.63 -8.00 1.21
CA SER A 75 12.49 -7.26 0.65
C SER A 75 11.66 -8.15 -0.28
N MET A 76 10.35 -8.15 -0.07
CA MET A 76 9.40 -8.95 -0.84
C MET A 76 8.46 -8.08 -1.67
N ALA A 77 7.93 -6.99 -1.11
CA ALA A 77 7.04 -6.09 -1.83
C ALA A 77 7.15 -4.66 -1.28
N THR A 78 6.87 -3.68 -2.14
CA THR A 78 6.85 -2.26 -1.78
C THR A 78 5.69 -1.57 -2.50
N SER A 79 4.89 -0.79 -1.78
CA SER A 79 3.79 -0.03 -2.37
C SER A 79 3.76 1.41 -1.85
N THR A 80 3.66 2.36 -2.77
CA THR A 80 3.40 3.78 -2.49
C THR A 80 1.95 4.18 -2.81
N LYS A 81 1.10 3.22 -3.21
CA LYS A 81 -0.29 3.45 -3.62
C LYS A 81 -1.29 2.97 -2.58
N ILE A 82 -0.95 1.91 -1.84
CA ILE A 82 -1.86 1.27 -0.89
C ILE A 82 -2.27 2.17 0.27
N ILE A 83 -1.55 3.27 0.52
CA ILE A 83 -1.90 4.26 1.54
C ILE A 83 -1.92 5.63 0.86
N ALA A 84 -3.08 6.28 0.91
CA ALA A 84 -3.23 7.64 0.39
C ALA A 84 -2.26 8.61 1.09
N PRO A 85 -1.72 9.62 0.38
CA PRO A 85 -0.85 10.62 0.99
C PRO A 85 -1.53 11.33 2.17
N LYS A 86 -0.73 11.78 3.15
CA LYS A 86 -1.26 12.50 4.32
C LYS A 86 -2.02 13.78 3.94
N PHE A 87 -1.56 14.44 2.88
CA PHE A 87 -2.11 15.68 2.37
C PHE A 87 -2.43 15.51 0.87
N PRO A 88 -3.53 14.84 0.49
CA PRO A 88 -3.80 14.50 -0.92
C PRO A 88 -3.96 15.76 -1.81
N ASN A 89 -4.33 16.89 -1.22
CA ASN A 89 -4.47 18.18 -1.90
C ASN A 89 -3.35 19.17 -1.54
N GLY A 90 -2.19 18.68 -1.08
CA GLY A 90 -1.11 19.52 -0.54
C GLY A 90 -1.39 19.99 0.90
N ARG A 91 -0.36 20.50 1.59
CA ARG A 91 -0.42 20.82 3.04
C ARG A 91 -1.44 21.88 3.41
N ASP A 92 -1.68 22.81 2.50
CA ASP A 92 -2.64 23.90 2.68
C ASP A 92 -4.03 23.56 2.11
N GLY A 93 -4.19 22.37 1.53
CA GLY A 93 -5.44 21.89 0.97
C GLY A 93 -6.35 21.20 1.99
N PHE A 94 -7.60 20.92 1.58
CA PHE A 94 -8.54 20.17 2.41
C PHE A 94 -8.07 18.73 2.61
N LEU A 95 -8.14 18.24 3.85
CA LEU A 95 -7.94 16.84 4.17
C LEU A 95 -9.16 16.03 3.70
N SER A 96 -8.92 14.85 3.13
CA SER A 96 -9.99 13.94 2.72
C SER A 96 -10.77 13.34 3.89
N GLY A 97 -10.19 13.34 5.09
CA GLY A 97 -10.71 12.61 6.25
C GLY A 97 -10.46 11.10 6.19
N ASN A 98 -9.84 10.60 5.12
CA ASN A 98 -9.42 9.21 5.00
C ASN A 98 -7.98 9.08 5.51
N SER A 99 -7.68 8.04 6.27
CA SER A 99 -6.35 7.84 6.84
C SER A 99 -6.03 6.37 7.08
N LEU A 100 -4.74 6.04 7.09
CA LEU A 100 -4.27 4.77 7.64
C LEU A 100 -4.53 4.75 9.16
N GLU A 101 -5.32 3.80 9.64
CA GLU A 101 -5.52 3.60 11.08
C GLU A 101 -4.42 2.72 11.66
N ASN A 102 -4.25 1.52 11.10
CA ASN A 102 -3.22 0.59 11.51
C ASN A 102 -2.99 -0.49 10.44
N ILE A 103 -1.94 -1.28 10.66
CA ILE A 103 -1.66 -2.49 9.92
C ILE A 103 -1.58 -3.64 10.92
N THR A 104 -2.11 -4.80 10.56
CA THR A 104 -2.01 -6.00 11.40
C THR A 104 -1.67 -7.22 10.58
N ILE A 105 -1.07 -8.22 11.23
CA ILE A 105 -0.83 -9.53 10.65
C ILE A 105 -1.63 -10.53 11.47
N LYS A 106 -2.55 -11.26 10.83
CA LYS A 106 -3.40 -12.25 11.51
C LYS A 106 -3.59 -13.46 10.62
N LYS A 107 -3.18 -14.64 11.10
CA LYS A 107 -3.30 -15.91 10.36
C LYS A 107 -2.71 -15.83 8.94
N ASN A 108 -1.46 -15.35 8.85
CA ASN A 108 -0.71 -15.19 7.59
C ASN A 108 -1.38 -14.25 6.56
N ILE A 109 -2.23 -13.34 7.03
CA ILE A 109 -2.87 -12.30 6.22
C ILE A 109 -2.39 -10.95 6.73
N LEU A 110 -1.89 -10.13 5.80
CA LEU A 110 -1.62 -8.72 6.04
C LEU A 110 -2.94 -7.96 5.89
N ILE A 111 -3.34 -7.22 6.92
CA ILE A 111 -4.56 -6.42 6.93
C ILE A 111 -4.15 -4.95 7.05
N VAL A 112 -4.57 -4.14 6.08
CA VAL A 112 -4.41 -2.68 6.11
C VAL A 112 -5.77 -2.08 6.44
N ASN A 113 -5.84 -1.36 7.55
CA ASN A 113 -7.07 -0.77 8.08
C ASN A 113 -7.06 0.74 7.86
N TYR A 114 -8.16 1.26 7.32
CA TYR A 114 -8.33 2.66 7.00
C TYR A 114 -9.55 3.21 7.73
N GLY A 115 -9.35 4.38 8.32
CA GLY A 115 -10.42 5.21 8.84
C GLY A 115 -10.95 6.09 7.73
N LEU A 116 -12.27 6.16 7.62
CA LEU A 116 -12.99 7.08 6.74
C LEU A 116 -13.66 8.14 7.60
N LEU A 117 -13.98 9.28 7.00
CA LEU A 117 -14.74 10.33 7.70
C LEU A 117 -16.04 9.81 8.34
N ARG A 118 -16.67 8.79 7.72
CA ARG A 118 -17.92 8.17 8.18
C ARG A 118 -17.91 6.65 8.07
N GLY A 119 -16.80 6.01 8.41
CA GLY A 119 -16.70 4.57 8.32
C GLY A 119 -15.29 4.04 8.48
N HIS A 120 -15.13 2.77 8.14
CA HIS A 120 -13.84 2.09 8.07
C HIS A 120 -13.80 1.16 6.85
N LEU A 121 -12.59 0.85 6.44
CA LEU A 121 -12.26 -0.03 5.32
C LEU A 121 -11.10 -0.94 5.74
N GLU A 122 -11.11 -2.18 5.27
CA GLU A 122 -10.01 -3.12 5.40
C GLU A 122 -9.66 -3.75 4.05
N HIS A 123 -8.38 -3.73 3.70
CA HIS A 123 -7.81 -4.59 2.66
C HIS A 123 -7.06 -5.77 3.27
N LYS A 124 -7.30 -6.97 2.75
CA LYS A 124 -6.72 -8.22 3.25
C LYS A 124 -5.87 -8.87 2.17
N PHE A 125 -4.56 -8.92 2.38
CA PHE A 125 -3.58 -9.47 1.45
C PHE A 125 -3.02 -10.79 1.96
N ARG A 126 -2.81 -11.74 1.05
CA ARG A 126 -2.12 -13.00 1.33
C ARG A 126 -0.95 -13.16 0.37
N PHE A 127 0.17 -13.65 0.89
CA PHE A 127 1.26 -14.09 0.02
C PHE A 127 0.90 -15.40 -0.67
N GLN A 128 0.76 -15.37 -1.99
CA GLN A 128 0.48 -16.53 -2.83
C GLN A 128 0.96 -16.26 -4.25
N ASN A 129 1.28 -17.33 -5.00
CA ASN A 129 1.79 -17.21 -6.37
C ASN A 129 3.01 -16.26 -6.49
N GLY A 130 3.83 -16.17 -5.43
CA GLY A 130 4.99 -15.29 -5.37
C GLY A 130 4.70 -13.80 -5.18
N ASN A 131 3.46 -13.40 -4.89
CA ASN A 131 3.05 -12.00 -4.71
C ASN A 131 2.13 -11.83 -3.50
N PHE A 132 1.97 -10.60 -3.00
CA PHE A 132 0.91 -10.26 -2.06
C PHE A 132 -0.36 -9.89 -2.83
N GLU A 133 -1.31 -10.82 -2.87
CA GLU A 133 -2.57 -10.67 -3.61
C GLU A 133 -3.71 -10.27 -2.67
N LEU A 134 -4.56 -9.33 -3.11
CA LEU A 134 -5.75 -8.90 -2.40
C LEU A 134 -6.80 -10.02 -2.43
N ILE A 135 -7.02 -10.66 -1.29
CA ILE A 135 -7.94 -11.80 -1.16
C ILE A 135 -9.28 -11.40 -0.56
N GLY A 136 -9.36 -10.24 0.09
CA GLY A 136 -10.55 -9.78 0.78
C GLY A 136 -10.60 -8.28 0.96
N TYR A 137 -11.83 -7.77 0.96
CA TYR A 137 -12.19 -6.39 1.22
C TYR A 137 -13.37 -6.38 2.19
N SER A 138 -13.31 -5.55 3.21
CA SER A 138 -14.46 -5.29 4.10
C SER A 138 -14.59 -3.80 4.33
N ALA A 139 -15.81 -3.28 4.35
CA ALA A 139 -16.05 -1.87 4.66
C ALA A 139 -17.36 -1.71 5.42
N ALA A 140 -17.40 -0.75 6.34
CA ALA A 140 -18.65 -0.27 6.90
C ALA A 140 -18.65 1.25 6.93
N TYR A 141 -19.68 1.86 6.33
CA TYR A 141 -19.77 3.32 6.24
C TYR A 141 -21.22 3.80 6.18
N LEU A 142 -21.43 5.07 6.50
CA LEU A 142 -22.71 5.73 6.27
C LEU A 142 -22.91 5.95 4.77
N ASP A 143 -23.85 5.22 4.18
CA ASP A 143 -24.30 5.40 2.79
C ASP A 143 -25.06 6.72 2.65
N ASN A 144 -25.81 7.07 3.69
CA ASN A 144 -26.45 8.35 3.92
C ASN A 144 -26.60 8.56 5.44
N PRO A 145 -27.12 9.71 5.92
CA PRO A 145 -27.25 9.96 7.37
C PRO A 145 -28.07 8.93 8.16
N GLU A 146 -28.93 8.14 7.50
CA GLU A 146 -29.82 7.17 8.12
C GLU A 146 -29.42 5.71 7.88
N ILE A 147 -28.56 5.44 6.89
CA ILE A 147 -28.26 4.07 6.43
C ILE A 147 -26.76 3.78 6.55
N ILE A 148 -26.45 2.72 7.29
CA ILE A 148 -25.12 2.10 7.35
C ILE A 148 -25.06 1.00 6.29
N ARG A 149 -24.06 1.04 5.43
CA ARG A 149 -23.75 -0.04 4.51
C ARG A 149 -22.55 -0.81 5.01
N ILE A 150 -22.66 -2.13 5.01
CA ILE A 150 -21.57 -3.06 5.33
C ILE A 150 -21.32 -3.94 4.11
N ILE A 151 -20.07 -4.06 3.69
CA ILE A 151 -19.62 -4.87 2.57
C ILE A 151 -18.61 -5.87 3.11
N ASP A 152 -18.79 -7.14 2.75
CA ASP A 152 -17.76 -8.18 2.87
C ASP A 152 -17.58 -8.84 1.51
N PHE A 153 -16.38 -8.74 0.96
CA PHE A 153 -16.03 -9.30 -0.33
C PHE A 153 -14.84 -10.24 -0.20
N ASN A 154 -15.08 -11.52 -0.48
CA ASN A 154 -14.03 -12.52 -0.61
C ASN A 154 -13.63 -12.63 -2.09
N LEU A 155 -12.56 -11.92 -2.48
CA LEU A 155 -12.08 -11.89 -3.87
C LEU A 155 -11.53 -13.26 -4.32
N SER A 156 -11.09 -14.11 -3.38
CA SER A 156 -10.64 -15.47 -3.68
C SER A 156 -11.77 -16.35 -4.23
N THR A 157 -13.00 -16.18 -3.73
CA THR A 157 -14.20 -16.94 -4.18
C THR A 157 -15.10 -16.14 -5.12
N GLY A 158 -14.92 -14.83 -5.16
CA GLY A 158 -15.79 -13.88 -5.84
C GLY A 158 -17.11 -13.62 -5.11
N ILE A 159 -17.27 -14.09 -3.87
CA ILE A 159 -18.51 -13.93 -3.09
C ILE A 159 -18.51 -12.56 -2.43
N ARG A 160 -19.46 -11.71 -2.82
CA ARG A 160 -19.69 -10.39 -2.22
C ARG A 160 -21.04 -10.33 -1.53
N ILE A 161 -21.03 -9.93 -0.27
CA ILE A 161 -22.20 -9.76 0.58
C ILE A 161 -22.32 -8.28 0.93
N GLU A 162 -23.52 -7.74 0.79
CA GLU A 162 -23.85 -6.39 1.27
C GLU A 162 -24.98 -6.45 2.28
N LYS A 163 -24.87 -5.66 3.35
CA LYS A 163 -25.91 -5.45 4.35
C LYS A 163 -26.19 -3.95 4.46
N LEU A 164 -27.45 -3.61 4.66
CA LEU A 164 -27.90 -2.25 4.96
C LEU A 164 -28.57 -2.26 6.33
N GLY A 165 -28.05 -1.46 7.26
CA GLY A 165 -28.65 -1.22 8.57
C GLY A 165 -29.19 0.20 8.68
N LYS A 166 -30.23 0.42 9.48
CA LYS A 166 -30.71 1.77 9.79
C LYS A 166 -30.04 2.28 11.07
N VAL A 167 -29.55 3.51 11.05
CA VAL A 167 -28.93 4.16 12.22
C VAL A 167 -29.95 4.23 13.36
N GLY A 168 -29.55 3.77 14.54
CA GLY A 168 -30.42 3.75 15.73
C GLY A 168 -31.46 2.62 15.74
N SER A 169 -31.32 1.61 14.88
CA SER A 169 -32.19 0.43 14.83
C SER A 169 -31.37 -0.85 14.65
N ASP A 170 -31.90 -1.97 15.14
CA ASP A 170 -31.35 -3.31 14.92
C ASP A 170 -31.81 -3.92 13.58
N GLU A 171 -32.62 -3.19 12.80
CA GLU A 171 -33.07 -3.62 11.48
C GLU A 171 -31.90 -3.70 10.49
N VAL A 172 -31.64 -4.92 10.00
CA VAL A 172 -30.62 -5.19 8.99
C VAL A 172 -31.25 -5.89 7.77
N LYS A 173 -31.11 -5.27 6.61
CA LYS A 173 -31.47 -5.84 5.32
C LYS A 173 -30.24 -6.43 4.64
N ILE A 174 -30.23 -7.74 4.45
CA ILE A 174 -29.18 -8.43 3.68
C ILE A 174 -29.58 -8.39 2.20
N LYS A 175 -28.69 -7.88 1.35
CA LYS A 175 -28.88 -7.95 -0.11
C LYS A 175 -28.51 -9.34 -0.63
N PRO A 176 -29.09 -9.77 -1.76
CA PRO A 176 -28.68 -11.01 -2.41
C PRO A 176 -27.18 -11.05 -2.63
N THR A 177 -26.57 -12.17 -2.26
CA THR A 177 -25.15 -12.43 -2.51
C THR A 177 -24.86 -12.31 -4.00
N LYS A 178 -23.81 -11.57 -4.35
CA LYS A 178 -23.33 -11.44 -5.73
C LYS A 178 -22.07 -12.27 -5.92
N LYS A 179 -21.96 -12.93 -7.07
CA LYS A 179 -20.73 -13.60 -7.50
C LYS A 179 -20.02 -12.71 -8.54
N ILE A 180 -18.91 -12.11 -8.15
CA ILE A 180 -18.07 -11.21 -8.95
C ILE A 180 -16.65 -11.76 -8.93
N VAL A 181 -16.14 -12.22 -10.07
CA VAL A 181 -14.82 -12.85 -10.15
C VAL A 181 -13.80 -11.84 -10.68
N ILE A 182 -12.75 -11.58 -9.90
CA ILE A 182 -11.60 -10.76 -10.28
C ILE A 182 -10.40 -11.67 -10.45
N ARG A 183 -9.85 -11.74 -11.67
CA ARG A 183 -8.66 -12.52 -12.02
C ARG A 183 -7.81 -11.79 -13.06
N PRO A 184 -6.47 -11.69 -12.88
CA PRO A 184 -5.72 -12.09 -11.68
C PRO A 184 -6.16 -11.28 -10.44
N LEU A 185 -5.83 -11.76 -9.24
CA LEU A 185 -6.09 -10.97 -8.04
C LEU A 185 -5.18 -9.72 -8.03
N PRO A 186 -5.67 -8.57 -7.55
CA PRO A 186 -4.87 -7.35 -7.49
C PRO A 186 -3.67 -7.55 -6.57
N LYS A 187 -2.52 -7.01 -6.97
CA LYS A 187 -1.29 -7.06 -6.16
C LYS A 187 -1.16 -5.82 -5.31
N ILE A 188 -0.55 -5.93 -4.13
CA ILE A 188 -0.43 -4.80 -3.19
C ILE A 188 0.27 -3.55 -3.79
N GLU A 189 1.15 -3.74 -4.76
CA GLU A 189 1.84 -2.65 -5.47
C GLU A 189 0.90 -1.84 -6.38
N ASP A 190 -0.23 -2.45 -6.78
CA ASP A 190 -1.18 -1.90 -7.74
C ASP A 190 -2.50 -1.45 -7.10
N VAL A 191 -2.78 -1.85 -5.86
CA VAL A 191 -4.02 -1.46 -5.16
C VAL A 191 -3.90 -0.03 -4.63
N GLU A 192 -4.85 0.82 -5.02
CA GLU A 192 -5.12 2.11 -4.42
C GLU A 192 -6.50 2.08 -3.73
N PRO A 193 -6.60 2.48 -2.45
CA PRO A 193 -7.89 2.55 -1.77
C PRO A 193 -8.86 3.48 -2.51
N PHE A 194 -10.11 3.04 -2.67
CA PHE A 194 -11.20 3.81 -3.29
C PHE A 194 -11.02 4.13 -4.79
N GLU A 195 -10.08 3.49 -5.48
CA GLU A 195 -9.91 3.66 -6.93
C GLU A 195 -11.13 3.15 -7.71
N ASN A 196 -11.85 2.17 -7.16
CA ASN A 196 -13.00 1.54 -7.78
C ASN A 196 -14.06 1.08 -6.76
N ASP A 197 -15.24 0.71 -7.25
CA ASP A 197 -16.38 0.30 -6.40
C ASP A 197 -16.30 -1.15 -5.85
N LEU A 198 -15.28 -1.92 -6.26
CA LEU A 198 -15.13 -3.33 -5.89
C LEU A 198 -14.25 -3.51 -4.66
N TYR A 199 -13.14 -2.78 -4.57
CA TYR A 199 -12.20 -2.83 -3.46
C TYR A 199 -11.31 -1.60 -3.38
#